data_AF-A0A6P3QGX8-F1
#
_entry.id   AF-A0A6P3QGX8-F1
#
_cell.length_a   1.000
_cell.length_b   1.000
_cell.length_c   1.000
_cell.angle_alpha   90.00
_cell.angle_beta   90.00
_cell.angle_gamma   90.00
#
_symmetry.space_group_name_H-M   'P 1'
#
loop_
_entity.id
_entity.type
_entity.pdbx_description
1 polymer ?
#
loop_
_entity_poly.entity_id
_entity_poly.type
_entity_poly.pdbx_seq_one_letter_code
_entity_poly.pdbx_strand_id
1 'polypeptide(L)'
;MNDDKVYFCTDNQRVSLYPSGLDSSAVAPTAPKIPRLVLAILALMLMIAVTSLTALFVMVLQHPRPAPEAYAFSQGFPGDNTTEELPVEPDNPFHSSRVAELQEAIQMFKNHMENSRTWSGEIHLLTRRVDNVSSQIQMLSGHLKNASADVQMVKSILKDVSTLHFQTQTLRSSLEGASAEIQKQRGDLEKANALNSQTQSFLSSLANTSLELHMLSRGLENANTEIQALKAELEMTRAQAQLANSTLKNANAQILVLRGNLDSVNDLRAQNQVLRNSLEGTNAEIQKLNRSLQNANDLNSQTQTFIKGSLDNTSVELQLLRGDLERAGNEIHLLKKDLETAAAQTQIANGHLEQTDAQIQVLKTELENASTLNSNIQVLNDHLKNASRDIQTLKQGMEGAAALNSTTQMLEDNLQKANAEIQRLKEDLENTKKMLTTKIQEEHSKLENLSATFASQEQLQKTQNQILQLILQGWKAYRENLYYFSGIKKSWHMAEQFCVSHGAHLASVTSEEEQEYLVKFTSTFYHWIGLTDRGKEGAWRWVDETPFNSAQSAAFWNDHQPDNWKHSDGQTEDCVHIQKKWNDMNCNSLYHWVCKKPISQGVV
;
A
#
# COMPACT_ATOMS: atom_id res chain seq x y z
N MET A 1 -17.79 -35.52 -29.96
CA MET A 1 -17.14 -36.49 -29.06
C MET A 1 -16.34 -35.71 -28.05
N ASN A 2 -16.55 -36.02 -26.77
CA ASN A 2 -15.92 -35.43 -25.59
C ASN A 2 -14.40 -35.26 -25.72
N ASP A 3 -13.86 -34.13 -25.26
CA ASP A 3 -12.78 -34.09 -24.25
C ASP A 3 -12.23 -32.66 -24.08
N ASP A 4 -12.68 -31.97 -23.03
CA ASP A 4 -12.06 -30.75 -22.50
C ASP A 4 -10.74 -31.11 -21.79
N LYS A 5 -9.66 -31.29 -22.56
CA LYS A 5 -8.30 -31.43 -22.02
C LYS A 5 -7.32 -30.52 -22.78
N VAL A 6 -6.84 -29.48 -22.09
CA VAL A 6 -5.73 -28.66 -22.55
C VAL A 6 -4.43 -29.32 -22.09
N TYR A 7 -3.53 -29.61 -23.03
CA TYR A 7 -2.21 -30.18 -22.76
C TYR A 7 -1.12 -29.12 -22.96
N PHE A 8 -0.22 -28.98 -21.99
CA PHE A 8 1.03 -28.25 -22.16
C PHE A 8 2.19 -29.24 -22.28
N CYS A 9 3.04 -29.05 -23.29
CA CYS A 9 4.27 -29.82 -23.48
C CYS A 9 5.46 -28.88 -23.38
N THR A 10 6.36 -29.15 -22.45
CA THR A 10 7.76 -28.69 -22.48
C THR A 10 8.64 -29.94 -22.39
N ASP A 11 9.85 -29.84 -22.94
CA ASP A 11 10.71 -30.91 -23.48
C ASP A 11 11.07 -32.12 -22.61
N ASN A 12 10.38 -32.43 -21.50
CA ASN A 12 10.35 -33.79 -20.97
C ASN A 12 9.22 -34.16 -19.98
N GLN A 13 8.12 -33.39 -19.83
CA GLN A 13 6.98 -33.85 -19.01
C GLN A 13 5.61 -33.36 -19.53
N ARG A 14 4.61 -34.24 -19.46
CA ARG A 14 3.20 -33.97 -19.76
C ARG A 14 2.42 -33.87 -18.44
N VAL A 15 1.78 -32.73 -18.19
CA VAL A 15 0.89 -32.52 -17.03
C VAL A 15 -0.51 -32.23 -17.54
N SER A 16 -1.51 -32.98 -17.04
CA SER A 16 -2.93 -32.77 -17.34
C SER A 16 -3.64 -32.19 -16.12
N LEU A 17 -4.36 -31.07 -16.30
CA LEU A 17 -5.23 -30.49 -15.27
C LEU A 17 -6.69 -30.82 -15.57
N TYR A 18 -7.40 -31.36 -14.58
CA TYR A 18 -8.84 -31.58 -14.62
C TYR A 18 -9.57 -30.33 -14.10
N PRO A 19 -10.57 -29.80 -14.82
CA PRO A 19 -11.49 -28.83 -14.25
C PRO A 19 -12.54 -29.60 -13.43
N SER A 20 -12.40 -29.64 -12.11
CA SER A 20 -13.44 -30.14 -11.22
C SER A 20 -14.59 -29.13 -11.15
N GLY A 21 -15.60 -29.34 -11.99
CA GLY A 21 -16.91 -28.73 -11.87
C GLY A 21 -17.67 -29.28 -10.67
N LEU A 22 -18.42 -28.40 -9.99
CA LEU A 22 -19.37 -28.75 -8.93
C LEU A 22 -20.46 -29.67 -9.49
N ASP A 23 -20.47 -30.92 -9.05
CA ASP A 23 -21.59 -31.83 -9.26
C ASP A 23 -22.64 -31.62 -8.14
N SER A 24 -23.84 -31.22 -8.55
CA SER A 24 -25.03 -31.20 -7.69
C SER A 24 -25.65 -32.60 -7.67
N SER A 25 -25.36 -33.36 -6.62
CA SER A 25 -26.14 -34.54 -6.25
C SER A 25 -26.72 -34.35 -4.85
N ALA A 26 -28.00 -34.02 -4.83
CA ALA A 26 -28.83 -33.96 -3.64
C ALA A 26 -29.00 -35.37 -3.07
N VAL A 27 -28.29 -35.68 -1.98
CA VAL A 27 -28.63 -36.78 -1.08
C VAL A 27 -29.52 -36.22 0.02
N ALA A 28 -30.80 -36.57 -0.04
CA ALA A 28 -31.77 -36.26 1.00
C ALA A 28 -31.35 -36.93 2.33
N PRO A 29 -31.33 -36.19 3.47
CA PRO A 29 -31.15 -36.81 4.76
C PRO A 29 -32.46 -37.52 5.17
N THR A 30 -32.31 -38.79 5.51
CA THR A 30 -33.29 -39.65 6.17
C THR A 30 -33.90 -38.96 7.39
N ALA A 31 -35.23 -39.04 7.51
CA ALA A 31 -36.00 -38.42 8.58
C ALA A 31 -35.49 -38.80 10.00
N PRO A 32 -35.41 -37.84 10.94
CA PRO A 32 -34.94 -38.12 12.28
C PRO A 32 -35.99 -38.97 13.03
N LYS A 33 -35.57 -40.16 13.48
CA LYS A 33 -36.34 -40.97 14.42
C LYS A 33 -36.36 -40.23 15.77
N ILE A 34 -37.54 -39.71 16.14
CA ILE A 34 -37.75 -39.01 17.41
C ILE A 34 -37.42 -39.99 18.56
N PRO A 35 -36.51 -39.63 19.47
CA PRO A 35 -36.18 -40.46 20.63
C PRO A 35 -37.42 -40.65 21.51
N ARG A 36 -37.66 -41.85 22.03
CA ARG A 36 -38.79 -42.19 22.92
C ARG A 36 -38.93 -41.24 24.12
N LEU A 37 -37.84 -40.61 24.53
CA LEU A 37 -37.79 -39.59 25.58
C LEU A 37 -38.56 -38.30 25.21
N VAL A 38 -38.48 -37.87 23.95
CA VAL A 38 -39.18 -36.66 23.46
C VAL A 38 -40.68 -36.89 23.35
N LEU A 39 -41.09 -38.10 22.94
CA LEU A 39 -42.50 -38.51 22.95
C LEU A 39 -43.06 -38.58 24.38
N ALA A 40 -42.26 -39.03 25.35
CA ALA A 40 -42.63 -39.08 26.76
C ALA A 40 -42.74 -37.68 27.40
N ILE A 41 -41.86 -36.74 27.03
CA ILE A 41 -41.92 -35.35 27.49
C ILE A 41 -43.15 -34.63 26.91
N LEU A 42 -43.47 -34.86 25.64
CA LEU A 42 -44.69 -34.31 25.02
C LEU A 42 -45.97 -34.88 25.67
N ALA A 43 -45.99 -36.16 26.04
CA ALA A 43 -47.10 -36.76 26.79
C ALA A 43 -47.21 -36.22 28.23
N LEU A 44 -46.08 -35.98 28.91
CA LEU A 44 -46.05 -35.40 30.26
C LEU A 44 -46.56 -33.94 30.26
N MET A 45 -46.16 -33.15 29.26
CA MET A 45 -46.63 -31.78 29.09
C MET A 45 -48.14 -31.71 28.80
N LEU A 46 -48.67 -32.68 28.04
CA LEU A 46 -50.11 -32.78 27.77
C LEU A 46 -50.92 -33.18 29.02
N MET A 47 -50.37 -34.06 29.86
CA MET A 47 -50.98 -34.43 31.15
C MET A 47 -50.97 -33.26 32.16
N ILE A 48 -49.91 -32.46 32.18
CA ILE A 48 -49.82 -31.25 33.03
C ILE A 48 -50.79 -30.16 32.54
N ALA A 49 -50.97 -30.01 31.22
CA ALA A 49 -51.94 -29.08 30.66
C ALA A 49 -53.39 -29.49 30.97
N VAL A 50 -53.72 -30.78 30.84
CA VAL A 50 -55.07 -31.30 31.14
C VAL A 50 -55.39 -31.21 32.63
N THR A 51 -54.44 -31.46 33.53
CA THR A 51 -54.62 -31.31 34.99
C THR A 51 -54.72 -29.84 35.42
N SER A 52 -54.09 -28.92 34.68
CA SER A 52 -54.22 -27.47 34.93
C SER A 52 -55.58 -26.93 34.46
N LEU A 53 -56.11 -27.45 33.34
CA LEU A 53 -57.45 -27.08 32.87
C LEU A 53 -58.59 -27.60 33.77
N THR A 54 -58.44 -28.77 34.39
CA THR A 54 -59.43 -29.29 35.34
C THR A 54 -59.41 -28.54 36.68
N ALA A 55 -58.23 -28.08 37.13
CA ALA A 55 -58.10 -27.23 38.33
C ALA A 55 -58.73 -25.84 38.15
N LEU A 56 -58.62 -25.26 36.94
CA LEU A 56 -59.28 -23.99 36.59
C LEU A 56 -60.82 -24.12 36.54
N PHE A 57 -61.35 -25.27 36.13
CA PHE A 57 -62.81 -25.51 36.09
C PHE A 57 -63.44 -25.66 37.49
N VAL A 58 -62.68 -26.14 38.48
CA VAL A 58 -63.14 -26.28 39.88
C VAL A 58 -63.19 -24.93 40.61
N MET A 59 -62.34 -23.97 40.26
CA MET A 59 -62.36 -22.62 40.88
C MET A 59 -63.47 -21.70 40.35
N VAL A 60 -64.07 -21.98 39.19
CA VAL A 60 -65.11 -21.13 38.59
C VAL A 60 -66.53 -21.46 39.11
N LEU A 61 -66.72 -22.55 39.87
CA LEU A 61 -68.05 -23.01 40.33
C LEU A 61 -68.38 -22.74 41.82
N GLN A 62 -67.60 -21.97 42.56
CA GLN A 62 -67.92 -21.62 43.95
C GLN A 62 -68.17 -20.11 44.12
N HIS A 63 -69.45 -19.74 44.12
CA HIS A 63 -69.94 -18.41 44.51
C HIS A 63 -69.71 -18.10 46.00
N PRO A 64 -69.32 -16.87 46.36
CA PRO A 64 -69.61 -16.28 47.67
C PRO A 64 -70.81 -15.33 47.59
N ARG A 65 -71.78 -15.50 48.51
CA ARG A 65 -72.85 -14.54 48.82
C ARG A 65 -72.30 -13.34 49.63
N PRO A 66 -72.97 -12.16 49.58
CA PRO A 66 -72.43 -10.91 50.10
C PRO A 66 -72.67 -10.71 51.61
N ALA A 67 -71.85 -9.81 52.19
CA ALA A 67 -71.88 -9.33 53.56
C ALA A 67 -72.98 -8.26 53.80
N PRO A 68 -73.39 -8.02 55.06
CA PRO A 68 -74.14 -6.83 55.44
C PRO A 68 -73.26 -5.74 56.10
N GLU A 69 -73.72 -4.51 55.90
CA GLU A 69 -73.11 -3.22 56.21
C GLU A 69 -73.03 -2.87 57.71
N ALA A 70 -72.12 -1.95 58.01
CA ALA A 70 -71.96 -1.30 59.30
C ALA A 70 -72.87 -0.06 59.44
N TYR A 71 -73.43 0.13 60.63
CA TYR A 71 -73.83 1.45 61.13
C TYR A 71 -73.31 1.63 62.57
N ALA A 72 -72.71 2.79 62.82
CA ALA A 72 -72.24 3.24 64.11
C ALA A 72 -73.35 3.98 64.87
N PHE A 73 -73.44 3.80 66.19
CA PHE A 73 -73.94 4.84 67.09
C PHE A 73 -73.36 4.66 68.50
N SER A 74 -72.96 5.78 69.11
CA SER A 74 -72.29 5.90 70.41
C SER A 74 -73.19 6.55 71.47
N GLN A 75 -72.77 6.41 72.74
CA GLN A 75 -73.26 7.06 73.98
C GLN A 75 -74.49 6.37 74.60
N GLY A 76 -74.54 5.95 75.87
CA GLY A 76 -73.70 6.15 77.05
C GLY A 76 -74.53 6.81 78.16
N PHE A 77 -74.92 6.07 79.21
CA PHE A 77 -75.27 6.61 80.54
C PHE A 77 -75.16 5.52 81.63
N PRO A 78 -74.69 5.84 82.85
CA PRO A 78 -74.55 4.92 83.98
C PRO A 78 -75.80 4.94 84.90
N GLY A 79 -75.87 3.97 85.82
CA GLY A 79 -77.04 3.71 86.65
C GLY A 79 -77.15 4.52 87.95
N ASP A 80 -78.23 4.26 88.70
CA ASP A 80 -78.25 4.33 90.16
C ASP A 80 -79.45 3.55 90.74
N ASN A 81 -79.29 3.03 91.96
CA ASN A 81 -80.29 2.40 92.82
C ASN A 81 -80.91 3.46 93.75
N THR A 82 -82.21 3.37 94.08
CA THR A 82 -82.71 3.58 95.47
C THR A 82 -84.16 3.15 95.66
N THR A 83 -84.43 2.82 96.92
CA THR A 83 -85.54 2.17 97.63
C THR A 83 -86.73 3.12 97.95
N GLU A 84 -87.76 2.57 98.64
CA GLU A 84 -88.89 3.21 99.38
C GLU A 84 -90.08 3.67 98.52
N GLU A 85 -91.36 3.57 98.91
CA GLU A 85 -92.07 2.99 100.06
C GLU A 85 -93.57 2.90 99.66
N LEU A 86 -94.34 2.08 100.38
CA LEU A 86 -95.81 1.95 100.36
C LEU A 86 -96.50 3.26 100.80
N PRO A 87 -97.82 3.50 100.56
CA PRO A 87 -98.80 3.03 101.56
C PRO A 87 -100.29 2.86 101.13
N VAL A 88 -101.05 2.23 102.05
CA VAL A 88 -102.50 2.38 102.38
C VAL A 88 -103.56 1.45 101.75
N GLU A 89 -103.96 0.44 102.56
CA GLU A 89 -105.28 -0.24 102.71
C GLU A 89 -106.40 0.74 103.17
N PRO A 90 -107.74 0.44 103.27
CA PRO A 90 -108.34 -0.86 103.63
C PRO A 90 -109.71 -1.20 102.97
N ASP A 91 -110.17 -2.45 103.13
CA ASP A 91 -111.49 -2.72 103.74
C ASP A 91 -111.68 -4.23 104.05
N ASN A 92 -111.91 -4.48 105.34
CA ASN A 92 -112.31 -5.72 106.05
C ASN A 92 -113.84 -5.98 105.79
N PRO A 93 -114.60 -6.99 106.35
CA PRO A 93 -114.28 -7.91 107.45
C PRO A 93 -114.97 -9.33 107.48
N PHE A 94 -114.63 -10.10 108.53
CA PHE A 94 -115.37 -11.22 109.20
C PHE A 94 -115.32 -12.64 108.58
N HIS A 95 -115.33 -13.77 109.32
CA HIS A 95 -115.34 -14.07 110.75
C HIS A 95 -114.82 -15.51 110.98
N SER A 96 -114.16 -15.72 112.12
CA SER A 96 -113.84 -17.01 112.74
C SER A 96 -115.05 -17.96 112.89
N SER A 97 -114.91 -19.21 112.40
CA SER A 97 -115.54 -20.40 113.01
C SER A 97 -114.50 -21.48 113.27
N ARG A 98 -113.95 -21.39 114.47
CA ARG A 98 -113.30 -22.38 115.34
C ARG A 98 -113.33 -23.85 114.86
N VAL A 99 -112.16 -24.44 114.64
CA VAL A 99 -111.32 -25.09 115.69
C VAL A 99 -111.81 -26.48 116.12
N ALA A 100 -112.90 -27.02 115.56
CA ALA A 100 -113.26 -28.43 115.78
C ALA A 100 -112.68 -29.40 114.73
N GLU A 101 -112.36 -28.96 113.52
CA GLU A 101 -111.80 -29.81 112.44
C GLU A 101 -110.26 -29.85 112.43
N LEU A 102 -109.60 -28.97 113.19
CA LEU A 102 -108.14 -28.89 113.22
C LEU A 102 -107.50 -30.02 114.05
N GLN A 103 -108.25 -30.66 114.95
CA GLN A 103 -107.70 -31.62 115.89
C GLN A 103 -107.62 -33.05 115.35
N GLU A 104 -108.47 -33.42 114.37
CA GLU A 104 -108.36 -34.68 113.62
C GLU A 104 -107.31 -34.59 112.50
N ALA A 105 -107.11 -33.42 111.89
CA ALA A 105 -106.05 -33.18 110.91
C ALA A 105 -104.64 -33.25 111.53
N ILE A 106 -104.47 -32.77 112.77
CA ILE A 106 -103.17 -32.76 113.47
C ILE A 106 -102.70 -34.18 113.83
N GLN A 107 -103.60 -35.12 114.15
CA GLN A 107 -103.21 -36.49 114.48
C GLN A 107 -102.86 -37.33 113.24
N MET A 108 -103.50 -37.07 112.09
CA MET A 108 -103.09 -37.62 110.79
C MET A 108 -101.76 -37.03 110.29
N PHE A 109 -101.51 -35.74 110.51
CA PHE A 109 -100.25 -35.08 110.15
C PHE A 109 -99.06 -35.57 111.00
N LYS A 110 -99.32 -35.95 112.26
CA LYS A 110 -98.30 -36.47 113.18
C LYS A 110 -97.81 -37.88 112.80
N ASN A 111 -98.70 -38.75 112.31
CA ASN A 111 -98.32 -40.05 111.74
C ASN A 111 -97.62 -39.92 110.36
N HIS A 112 -97.80 -38.79 109.66
CA HIS A 112 -97.06 -38.49 108.43
C HIS A 112 -95.65 -37.93 108.70
N MET A 113 -95.45 -37.26 109.85
CA MET A 113 -94.15 -36.71 110.28
C MET A 113 -93.17 -37.74 110.87
N GLU A 114 -93.60 -38.95 111.22
CA GLU A 114 -92.68 -40.02 111.70
C GLU A 114 -91.82 -40.64 110.58
N ASN A 115 -91.96 -40.20 109.33
CA ASN A 115 -91.05 -40.52 108.20
C ASN A 115 -89.90 -39.49 107.99
N SER A 116 -89.49 -38.79 109.05
CA SER A 116 -88.46 -37.72 109.04
C SER A 116 -87.09 -38.10 108.45
N ARG A 117 -86.72 -39.38 108.41
CA ARG A 117 -85.44 -39.83 107.82
C ARG A 117 -85.42 -39.80 106.29
N THR A 118 -86.58 -39.85 105.63
CA THR A 118 -86.67 -39.93 104.17
C THR A 118 -86.42 -38.58 103.51
N TRP A 119 -86.96 -37.49 104.07
CA TRP A 119 -86.81 -36.13 103.53
C TRP A 119 -85.39 -35.55 103.69
N SER A 120 -84.71 -35.84 104.80
CA SER A 120 -83.30 -35.45 104.97
C SER A 120 -82.39 -36.17 103.96
N GLY A 121 -82.73 -37.42 103.59
CA GLY A 121 -82.01 -38.17 102.56
C GLY A 121 -82.21 -37.57 101.17
N GLU A 122 -83.43 -37.15 100.82
CA GLU A 122 -83.75 -36.52 99.53
C GLU A 122 -83.14 -35.13 99.36
N ILE A 123 -83.16 -34.29 100.40
CA ILE A 123 -82.51 -32.97 100.36
C ILE A 123 -80.98 -33.12 100.25
N HIS A 124 -80.38 -34.06 100.96
CA HIS A 124 -78.94 -34.31 100.85
C HIS A 124 -78.56 -34.89 99.47
N LEU A 125 -79.42 -35.71 98.88
CA LEU A 125 -79.26 -36.22 97.50
C LEU A 125 -79.41 -35.10 96.47
N LEU A 126 -80.37 -34.18 96.64
CA LEU A 126 -80.53 -33.01 95.78
C LEU A 126 -79.35 -32.06 95.91
N THR A 127 -78.84 -31.83 97.12
CA THR A 127 -77.63 -31.02 97.36
C THR A 127 -76.43 -31.65 96.64
N ARG A 128 -76.22 -32.96 96.75
CA ARG A 128 -75.18 -33.65 95.98
C ARG A 128 -75.36 -33.57 94.47
N ARG A 129 -76.61 -33.56 93.97
CA ARG A 129 -76.89 -33.37 92.54
C ARG A 129 -76.58 -31.94 92.11
N VAL A 130 -76.92 -30.94 92.91
CA VAL A 130 -76.59 -29.53 92.67
C VAL A 130 -75.07 -29.32 92.71
N ASP A 131 -74.36 -29.91 93.66
CA ASP A 131 -72.90 -29.86 93.74
C ASP A 131 -72.24 -30.56 92.54
N ASN A 132 -72.81 -31.68 92.09
CA ASN A 132 -72.35 -32.37 90.89
C ASN A 132 -72.58 -31.52 89.62
N VAL A 133 -73.75 -30.88 89.50
CA VAL A 133 -74.04 -29.94 88.38
C VAL A 133 -73.12 -28.72 88.46
N SER A 134 -72.88 -28.16 89.65
CA SER A 134 -71.95 -27.05 89.87
C SER A 134 -70.52 -27.43 89.47
N SER A 135 -70.08 -28.64 89.84
CA SER A 135 -68.77 -29.19 89.44
C SER A 135 -68.68 -29.39 87.92
N GLN A 136 -69.76 -29.85 87.28
CA GLN A 136 -69.83 -29.96 85.82
C GLN A 136 -69.80 -28.60 85.14
N ILE A 137 -70.47 -27.58 85.68
CA ILE A 137 -70.43 -26.21 85.17
C ILE A 137 -69.02 -25.60 85.31
N GLN A 138 -68.35 -25.82 86.43
CA GLN A 138 -66.96 -25.37 86.61
C GLN A 138 -66.01 -26.08 85.64
N MET A 139 -66.19 -27.38 85.41
CA MET A 139 -65.43 -28.14 84.42
C MET A 139 -65.68 -27.61 83.00
N LEU A 140 -66.93 -27.32 82.65
CA LEU A 140 -67.32 -26.74 81.37
C LEU A 140 -66.73 -25.34 81.18
N SER A 141 -66.73 -24.53 82.24
CA SER A 141 -66.08 -23.21 82.27
C SER A 141 -64.57 -23.31 82.03
N GLY A 142 -63.92 -24.32 82.65
CA GLY A 142 -62.52 -24.65 82.40
C GLY A 142 -62.27 -25.03 80.94
N HIS A 143 -63.10 -25.90 80.35
CA HIS A 143 -63.00 -26.26 78.94
C HIS A 143 -63.21 -25.06 78.01
N LEU A 144 -64.14 -24.17 78.32
CA LEU A 144 -64.40 -22.97 77.51
C LEU A 144 -63.21 -22.01 77.54
N LYS A 145 -62.53 -21.90 78.69
CA LYS A 145 -61.33 -21.08 78.85
C LYS A 145 -60.15 -21.64 78.05
N ASN A 146 -59.98 -22.97 78.06
CA ASN A 146 -58.96 -23.64 77.24
C ASN A 146 -59.25 -23.47 75.75
N ALA A 147 -60.49 -23.68 75.30
CA ALA A 147 -60.89 -23.46 73.92
C ALA A 147 -60.69 -22.00 73.49
N SER A 148 -60.94 -21.03 74.37
CA SER A 148 -60.65 -19.61 74.12
C SER A 148 -59.15 -19.36 73.94
N ALA A 149 -58.29 -19.98 74.75
CA ALA A 149 -56.84 -19.90 74.61
C ALA A 149 -56.36 -20.52 73.29
N ASP A 150 -56.92 -21.68 72.92
CA ASP A 150 -56.61 -22.36 71.65
C ASP A 150 -57.00 -21.49 70.44
N VAL A 151 -58.17 -20.85 70.48
CA VAL A 151 -58.61 -19.91 69.42
C VAL A 151 -57.68 -18.71 69.29
N GLN A 152 -57.19 -18.16 70.41
CA GLN A 152 -56.21 -17.06 70.37
C GLN A 152 -54.86 -17.52 69.82
N MET A 153 -54.42 -18.73 70.15
CA MET A 153 -53.20 -19.32 69.61
C MET A 153 -53.30 -19.52 68.09
N VAL A 154 -54.41 -20.07 67.60
CA VAL A 154 -54.69 -20.23 66.17
C VAL A 154 -54.72 -18.87 65.46
N LYS A 155 -55.31 -17.84 66.09
CA LYS A 155 -55.33 -16.48 65.54
C LYS A 155 -53.92 -15.87 65.42
N SER A 156 -53.03 -16.14 66.37
CA SER A 156 -51.62 -15.74 66.29
C SER A 156 -50.91 -16.44 65.13
N ILE A 157 -51.09 -17.76 65.00
CA ILE A 157 -50.51 -18.54 63.90
C ILE A 157 -51.01 -18.03 62.53
N LEU A 158 -52.29 -17.68 62.43
CA LEU A 158 -52.87 -17.15 61.18
C LEU A 158 -52.27 -15.80 60.78
N LYS A 159 -51.89 -14.97 61.77
CA LYS A 159 -51.18 -13.70 61.54
C LYS A 159 -49.77 -13.94 61.00
N ASP A 160 -49.08 -14.97 61.48
CA ASP A 160 -47.76 -15.35 60.99
C ASP A 160 -47.81 -15.90 59.55
N VAL A 161 -48.89 -16.59 59.16
CA VAL A 161 -49.11 -17.02 57.76
C VAL A 161 -49.24 -15.84 56.80
N SER A 162 -49.91 -14.76 57.20
CA SER A 162 -50.00 -13.54 56.37
C SER A 162 -48.64 -12.84 56.18
N THR A 163 -47.79 -12.89 57.22
CA THR A 163 -46.42 -12.38 57.17
C THR A 163 -45.55 -13.24 56.24
N LEU A 164 -45.69 -14.57 56.32
CA LEU A 164 -45.01 -15.51 55.44
C LEU A 164 -45.45 -15.35 53.97
N HIS A 165 -46.73 -15.06 53.73
CA HIS A 165 -47.24 -14.76 52.38
C HIS A 165 -46.60 -13.51 51.79
N PHE A 166 -46.50 -12.43 52.57
CA PHE A 166 -45.83 -11.20 52.14
C PHE A 166 -44.34 -11.45 51.84
N GLN A 167 -43.62 -12.15 52.73
CA GLN A 167 -42.21 -12.53 52.49
C GLN A 167 -42.05 -13.38 51.23
N THR A 168 -42.95 -14.34 50.99
CA THR A 168 -42.96 -15.17 49.78
C THR A 168 -43.18 -14.34 48.52
N GLN A 169 -44.04 -13.32 48.59
CA GLN A 169 -44.29 -12.42 47.47
C GLN A 169 -43.10 -11.49 47.21
N THR A 170 -42.45 -10.95 48.24
CA THR A 170 -41.20 -10.18 48.11
C THR A 170 -40.07 -11.01 47.51
N LEU A 171 -39.92 -12.27 47.92
CA LEU A 171 -38.96 -13.20 47.34
C LEU A 171 -39.26 -13.50 45.88
N ARG A 172 -40.54 -13.67 45.51
CA ARG A 172 -40.96 -13.86 44.11
C ARG A 172 -40.58 -12.64 43.26
N SER A 173 -40.89 -11.43 43.70
CA SER A 173 -40.53 -10.21 42.97
C SER A 173 -39.01 -10.02 42.86
N SER A 174 -38.27 -10.39 43.90
CA SER A 174 -36.79 -10.37 43.87
C SER A 174 -36.23 -11.39 42.88
N LEU A 175 -36.83 -12.59 42.80
CA LEU A 175 -36.44 -13.63 41.86
C LEU A 175 -36.77 -13.26 40.41
N GLU A 176 -37.91 -12.62 40.17
CA GLU A 176 -38.29 -12.06 38.87
C GLU A 176 -37.31 -10.97 38.42
N GLY A 177 -36.93 -10.06 39.34
CA GLY A 177 -35.90 -9.05 39.09
C GLY A 177 -34.53 -9.67 38.77
N ALA A 178 -34.11 -10.68 39.53
CA ALA A 178 -32.86 -11.40 39.26
C ALA A 178 -32.89 -12.13 37.90
N SER A 179 -34.02 -12.73 37.54
CA SER A 179 -34.21 -13.40 36.24
C SER A 179 -34.10 -12.40 35.07
N ALA A 180 -34.69 -11.21 35.21
CA ALA A 180 -34.59 -10.15 34.20
C ALA A 180 -33.14 -9.66 34.01
N GLU A 181 -32.38 -9.49 35.09
CA GLU A 181 -30.97 -9.07 35.00
C GLU A 181 -30.10 -10.16 34.36
N ILE A 182 -30.36 -11.44 34.66
CA ILE A 182 -29.66 -12.57 34.01
C ILE A 182 -29.94 -12.59 32.49
N GLN A 183 -31.17 -12.35 32.06
CA GLN A 183 -31.50 -12.28 30.62
C GLN A 183 -30.80 -11.10 29.94
N LYS A 184 -30.74 -9.95 30.59
CA LYS A 184 -30.01 -8.78 30.10
C LYS A 184 -28.50 -9.06 29.98
N GLN A 185 -27.88 -9.67 30.99
CA GLN A 185 -26.47 -10.06 30.95
C GLN A 185 -26.19 -11.08 29.85
N ARG A 186 -27.11 -12.02 29.58
CA ARG A 186 -27.00 -12.95 28.44
C ARG A 186 -27.02 -12.20 27.10
N GLY A 187 -27.92 -11.23 26.92
CA GLY A 187 -27.96 -10.40 25.72
C GLY A 187 -26.70 -9.54 25.53
N ASP A 188 -26.13 -9.02 26.62
CA ASP A 188 -24.88 -8.28 26.57
C ASP A 188 -23.67 -9.20 26.27
N LEU A 189 -23.67 -10.44 26.78
CA LEU A 189 -22.67 -11.45 26.44
C LEU A 189 -22.73 -11.86 24.96
N GLU A 190 -23.92 -11.99 24.38
CA GLU A 190 -24.08 -12.25 22.94
C GLU A 190 -23.54 -11.11 22.09
N LYS A 191 -23.79 -9.86 22.47
CA LYS A 191 -23.21 -8.68 21.81
C LYS A 191 -21.68 -8.66 21.93
N ALA A 192 -21.14 -8.99 23.11
CA ALA A 192 -19.70 -9.08 23.33
C ALA A 192 -19.05 -10.17 22.46
N ASN A 193 -19.71 -11.33 22.31
CA ASN A 193 -19.24 -12.40 21.43
C ASN A 193 -19.29 -12.04 19.94
N ALA A 194 -20.32 -11.29 19.51
CA ALA A 194 -20.39 -10.75 18.16
C ALA A 194 -19.26 -9.74 17.89
N LEU A 195 -19.01 -8.84 18.84
CA LEU A 195 -17.92 -7.86 18.75
C LEU A 195 -16.55 -8.55 18.75
N ASN A 196 -16.37 -9.62 19.52
CA ASN A 196 -15.15 -10.43 19.50
C ASN A 196 -14.94 -11.11 18.14
N SER A 197 -16.00 -11.67 17.54
CA SER A 197 -15.93 -12.26 16.20
C SER A 197 -15.56 -11.22 15.13
N GLN A 198 -16.14 -10.02 15.22
CA GLN A 198 -15.80 -8.91 14.32
C GLN A 198 -14.35 -8.43 14.51
N THR A 199 -13.87 -8.40 15.75
CA THR A 199 -12.47 -8.08 16.08
C THR A 199 -11.52 -9.11 15.50
N GLN A 200 -11.84 -10.42 15.60
CA GLN A 200 -11.03 -11.48 14.99
C GLN A 200 -11.00 -11.40 13.47
N SER A 201 -12.12 -11.05 12.82
CA SER A 201 -12.16 -10.79 11.38
C SER A 201 -11.26 -9.61 11.00
N PHE A 202 -11.30 -8.51 11.78
CA PHE A 202 -10.44 -7.36 11.55
C PHE A 202 -8.95 -7.70 11.73
N LEU A 203 -8.60 -8.48 12.76
CA LEU A 203 -7.23 -8.96 12.97
C LEU A 203 -6.74 -9.85 11.82
N SER A 204 -7.60 -10.70 11.27
CA SER A 204 -7.26 -11.53 10.09
C SER A 204 -7.02 -10.68 8.83
N SER A 205 -7.82 -9.61 8.66
CA SER A 205 -7.63 -8.65 7.56
C SER A 205 -6.34 -7.88 7.73
N LEU A 206 -6.01 -7.44 8.95
CA LEU A 206 -4.73 -6.78 9.26
C LEU A 206 -3.52 -7.68 8.98
N ALA A 207 -3.61 -8.97 9.30
CA ALA A 207 -2.55 -9.93 9.00
C ALA A 207 -2.33 -10.07 7.48
N ASN A 208 -3.41 -10.05 6.69
CA ASN A 208 -3.31 -10.10 5.24
C ASN A 208 -2.67 -8.82 4.66
N THR A 209 -3.07 -7.64 5.16
CA THR A 209 -2.46 -6.36 4.79
C THR A 209 -0.98 -6.30 5.18
N SER A 210 -0.61 -6.85 6.34
CA SER A 210 0.80 -6.95 6.76
C SER A 210 1.62 -7.84 5.82
N LEU A 211 1.02 -8.89 5.26
CA LEU A 211 1.68 -9.80 4.33
C LEU A 211 1.88 -9.13 2.96
N GLU A 212 0.88 -8.40 2.48
CA GLU A 212 0.99 -7.55 1.28
C GLU A 212 2.08 -6.46 1.44
N LEU A 213 2.14 -5.80 2.60
CA LEU A 213 3.17 -4.80 2.90
C LEU A 213 4.58 -5.41 2.88
N HIS A 214 4.72 -6.63 3.41
CA HIS A 214 5.99 -7.37 3.37
C HIS A 214 6.40 -7.76 1.94
N MET A 215 5.45 -8.16 1.09
CA MET A 215 5.72 -8.45 -0.32
C MET A 215 6.14 -7.19 -1.07
N LEU A 216 5.48 -6.06 -0.83
CA LEU A 216 5.86 -4.76 -1.41
C LEU A 216 7.24 -4.31 -0.94
N SER A 217 7.55 -4.45 0.34
CA SER A 217 8.89 -4.15 0.89
C SER A 217 9.98 -4.98 0.20
N ARG A 218 9.72 -6.29 -0.02
CA ARG A 218 10.67 -7.17 -0.71
C ARG A 218 10.80 -6.80 -2.19
N GLY A 219 9.70 -6.44 -2.84
CA GLY A 219 9.71 -5.93 -4.21
C GLY A 219 10.52 -4.65 -4.36
N LEU A 220 10.40 -3.73 -3.40
CA LEU A 220 11.15 -2.48 -3.37
C LEU A 220 12.65 -2.71 -3.14
N GLU A 221 13.00 -3.67 -2.27
CA GLU A 221 14.39 -4.06 -2.02
C GLU A 221 15.03 -4.68 -3.28
N ASN A 222 14.31 -5.56 -3.97
CA ASN A 222 14.74 -6.12 -5.24
C ASN A 222 14.94 -5.04 -6.31
N ALA A 223 13.97 -4.14 -6.47
CA ALA A 223 14.09 -3.03 -7.41
C ALA A 223 15.30 -2.12 -7.10
N ASN A 224 15.58 -1.89 -5.82
CA ASN A 224 16.78 -1.15 -5.40
C ASN A 224 18.07 -1.89 -5.79
N THR A 225 18.13 -3.22 -5.66
CA THR A 225 19.30 -4.00 -6.12
C THR A 225 19.50 -3.93 -7.63
N GLU A 226 18.42 -3.98 -8.42
CA GLU A 226 18.48 -3.82 -9.88
C GLU A 226 18.96 -2.41 -10.28
N ILE A 227 18.49 -1.37 -9.60
CA ILE A 227 18.94 0.01 -9.83
C ILE A 227 20.44 0.14 -9.54
N GLN A 228 20.96 -0.48 -8.48
CA GLN A 228 22.40 -0.46 -8.18
C GLN A 228 23.21 -1.22 -9.24
N ALA A 229 22.70 -2.34 -9.75
CA ALA A 229 23.34 -3.08 -10.84
C ALA A 229 23.41 -2.25 -12.13
N LEU A 230 22.29 -1.62 -12.53
CA LEU A 230 22.23 -0.72 -13.68
C LEU A 230 23.16 0.48 -13.53
N LYS A 231 23.28 1.02 -12.31
CA LYS A 231 24.24 2.10 -12.01
C LYS A 231 25.69 1.65 -12.23
N ALA A 232 26.04 0.44 -11.81
CA ALA A 232 27.37 -0.12 -12.04
C ALA A 232 27.66 -0.35 -13.54
N GLU A 233 26.68 -0.85 -14.30
CA GLU A 233 26.79 -0.98 -15.76
C GLU A 233 26.95 0.37 -16.45
N LEU A 234 26.23 1.41 -16.00
CA LEU A 234 26.35 2.75 -16.55
C LEU A 234 27.75 3.35 -16.32
N GLU A 235 28.31 3.18 -15.11
CA GLU A 235 29.68 3.61 -14.81
C GLU A 235 30.71 2.86 -15.66
N MET A 236 30.53 1.55 -15.86
CA MET A 236 31.40 0.76 -16.72
C MET A 236 31.33 1.24 -18.18
N THR A 237 30.13 1.50 -18.68
CA THR A 237 29.90 2.03 -20.04
C THR A 237 30.54 3.41 -20.20
N ARG A 238 30.45 4.26 -19.17
CA ARG A 238 31.10 5.57 -19.14
C ARG A 238 32.62 5.44 -19.19
N ALA A 239 33.21 4.50 -18.45
CA ALA A 239 34.65 4.23 -18.49
C ALA A 239 35.09 3.71 -19.87
N GLN A 240 34.31 2.82 -20.50
CA GLN A 240 34.56 2.35 -21.86
C GLN A 240 34.48 3.48 -22.89
N ALA A 241 33.50 4.38 -22.78
CA ALA A 241 33.39 5.55 -23.65
C ALA A 241 34.57 6.51 -23.49
N GLN A 242 35.08 6.71 -22.27
CA GLN A 242 36.29 7.48 -22.02
C GLN A 242 37.53 6.83 -22.64
N LEU A 243 37.67 5.51 -22.52
CA LEU A 243 38.74 4.76 -23.16
C LEU A 243 38.67 4.90 -24.68
N ALA A 244 37.51 4.69 -25.29
CA ALA A 244 37.31 4.86 -26.73
C ALA A 244 37.68 6.28 -27.20
N ASN A 245 37.30 7.31 -26.44
CA ASN A 245 37.68 8.70 -26.73
C ASN A 245 39.19 8.92 -26.66
N SER A 246 39.88 8.32 -25.68
CA SER A 246 41.34 8.40 -25.59
C SER A 246 42.03 7.71 -26.78
N THR A 247 41.52 6.55 -27.20
CA THR A 247 42.00 5.82 -28.37
C THR A 247 41.76 6.63 -29.64
N LEU A 248 40.60 7.28 -29.77
CA LEU A 248 40.28 8.14 -30.91
C LEU A 248 41.23 9.35 -30.98
N LYS A 249 41.54 9.99 -29.85
CA LYS A 249 42.53 11.07 -29.78
C LYS A 249 43.92 10.60 -30.22
N ASN A 250 44.34 9.41 -29.79
CA ASN A 250 45.62 8.84 -30.19
C ASN A 250 45.65 8.52 -31.70
N ALA A 251 44.59 7.91 -32.23
CA ALA A 251 44.45 7.66 -33.66
C ALA A 251 44.51 8.97 -34.46
N ASN A 252 43.86 10.03 -33.98
CA ASN A 252 43.88 11.34 -34.63
C ASN A 252 45.30 11.97 -34.62
N ALA A 253 46.04 11.81 -33.51
CA ALA A 253 47.44 12.23 -33.44
C ALA A 253 48.32 11.45 -34.45
N GLN A 254 48.11 10.14 -34.60
CA GLN A 254 48.82 9.33 -35.59
C GLN A 254 48.49 9.75 -37.03
N ILE A 255 47.22 10.07 -37.32
CA ILE A 255 46.81 10.61 -38.62
C ILE A 255 47.54 11.93 -38.94
N LEU A 256 47.70 12.82 -37.96
CA LEU A 256 48.45 14.07 -38.15
C LEU A 256 49.94 13.81 -38.48
N VAL A 257 50.57 12.84 -37.80
CA VAL A 257 51.95 12.42 -38.10
C VAL A 257 52.05 11.84 -39.52
N LEU A 258 51.12 10.96 -39.90
CA LEU A 258 51.07 10.40 -41.25
C LEU A 258 50.87 11.46 -42.33
N ARG A 259 50.06 12.49 -42.06
CA ARG A 259 49.89 13.63 -42.96
C ARG A 259 51.22 14.39 -43.14
N GLY A 260 51.94 14.68 -42.06
CA GLY A 260 53.26 15.31 -42.15
C GLY A 260 54.28 14.48 -42.95
N ASN A 261 54.25 13.15 -42.79
CA ASN A 261 55.08 12.25 -43.60
C ASN A 261 54.68 12.29 -45.09
N LEU A 262 53.38 12.35 -45.40
CA LEU A 262 52.90 12.46 -46.77
C LEU A 262 53.35 13.77 -47.43
N ASP A 263 53.34 14.88 -46.70
CA ASP A 263 53.86 16.16 -47.16
C ASP A 263 55.36 16.06 -47.48
N SER A 264 56.13 15.40 -46.62
CA SER A 264 57.56 15.14 -46.85
C SER A 264 57.82 14.26 -48.10
N VAL A 265 56.95 13.27 -48.36
CA VAL A 265 57.00 12.46 -49.59
C VAL A 265 56.67 13.31 -50.82
N ASN A 266 55.73 14.25 -50.71
CA ASN A 266 55.41 15.18 -51.81
C ASN A 266 56.61 16.10 -52.13
N ASP A 267 57.31 16.60 -51.12
CA ASP A 267 58.55 17.37 -51.29
C ASP A 267 59.65 16.53 -51.96
N LEU A 268 59.86 15.30 -51.51
CA LEU A 268 60.81 14.36 -52.15
C LEU A 268 60.45 14.06 -53.61
N ARG A 269 59.15 14.00 -53.94
CA ARG A 269 58.68 13.84 -55.32
C ARG A 269 59.01 15.07 -56.16
N ALA A 270 58.79 16.27 -55.63
CA ALA A 270 59.16 17.51 -56.30
C ALA A 270 60.67 17.60 -56.54
N GLN A 271 61.49 17.24 -55.55
CA GLN A 271 62.95 17.17 -55.69
C GLN A 271 63.39 16.16 -56.75
N ASN A 272 62.78 14.96 -56.77
CA ASN A 272 63.05 13.97 -57.82
C ASN A 272 62.70 14.47 -59.21
N GLN A 273 61.61 15.22 -59.37
CA GLN A 273 61.24 15.80 -60.66
C GLN A 273 62.28 16.83 -61.12
N VAL A 274 62.78 17.67 -60.22
CA VAL A 274 63.87 18.62 -60.51
C VAL A 274 65.14 17.89 -60.95
N LEU A 275 65.53 16.83 -60.23
CA LEU A 275 66.68 15.99 -60.61
C LEU A 275 66.49 15.36 -62.00
N ARG A 276 65.29 14.87 -62.31
CA ARG A 276 64.95 14.29 -63.62
C ARG A 276 65.13 15.30 -64.75
N ASN A 277 64.60 16.51 -64.58
CA ASN A 277 64.72 17.59 -65.55
C ASN A 277 66.19 17.99 -65.75
N SER A 278 66.99 18.01 -64.67
CA SER A 278 68.42 18.31 -64.73
C SER A 278 69.20 17.20 -65.46
N LEU A 279 68.87 15.93 -65.22
CA LEU A 279 69.46 14.79 -65.92
C LEU A 279 69.13 14.82 -67.42
N GLU A 280 67.88 15.15 -67.76
CA GLU A 280 67.44 15.31 -69.15
C GLU A 280 68.19 16.45 -69.87
N GLY A 281 68.39 17.59 -69.19
CA GLY A 281 69.24 18.68 -69.68
C GLY A 281 70.69 18.25 -69.90
N THR A 282 71.27 17.53 -68.94
CA THR A 282 72.65 17.01 -69.05
C THR A 282 72.79 16.03 -70.22
N ASN A 283 71.80 15.16 -70.42
CA ASN A 283 71.77 14.23 -71.54
C ASN A 283 71.66 14.95 -72.90
N ALA A 284 70.89 16.04 -72.97
CA ALA A 284 70.83 16.88 -74.17
C ALA A 284 72.17 17.54 -74.49
N GLU A 285 72.92 17.98 -73.47
CA GLU A 285 74.29 18.49 -73.64
C GLU A 285 75.25 17.42 -74.14
N ILE A 286 75.21 16.21 -73.57
CA ILE A 286 76.03 15.07 -74.02
C ILE A 286 75.74 14.77 -75.50
N GLN A 287 74.47 14.74 -75.91
CA GLN A 287 74.07 14.51 -77.30
C GLN A 287 74.57 15.63 -78.24
N LYS A 288 74.63 16.88 -77.76
CA LYS A 288 75.21 17.99 -78.51
C LYS A 288 76.72 17.81 -78.66
N LEU A 289 77.42 17.44 -77.59
CA LEU A 289 78.85 17.18 -77.60
C LEU A 289 79.20 16.03 -78.54
N ASN A 290 78.40 14.95 -78.53
CA ASN A 290 78.60 13.79 -79.39
C ASN A 290 78.43 14.15 -80.87
N ARG A 291 77.44 14.99 -81.22
CA ARG A 291 77.31 15.55 -82.58
C ARG A 291 78.52 16.39 -82.98
N SER A 292 79.03 17.22 -82.08
CA SER A 292 80.26 17.99 -82.34
C SER A 292 81.48 17.09 -82.56
N LEU A 293 81.61 16.00 -81.79
CA LEU A 293 82.67 15.01 -81.96
C LEU A 293 82.55 14.27 -83.31
N GLN A 294 81.33 13.89 -83.70
CA GLN A 294 81.07 13.27 -85.00
C GLN A 294 81.47 14.21 -86.14
N ASN A 295 81.06 15.48 -86.09
CA ASN A 295 81.45 16.48 -87.09
C ASN A 295 82.97 16.67 -87.16
N ALA A 296 83.68 16.60 -86.02
CA ALA A 296 85.13 16.68 -85.98
C ALA A 296 85.80 15.44 -86.61
N ASN A 297 85.26 14.25 -86.36
CA ASN A 297 85.72 13.01 -86.99
C ASN A 297 85.50 13.01 -88.50
N ASP A 298 84.34 13.50 -88.97
CA ASP A 298 84.03 13.64 -90.39
C ASP A 298 84.99 14.64 -91.07
N LEU A 299 85.26 15.78 -90.42
CA LEU A 299 86.23 16.77 -90.90
C LEU A 299 87.66 16.20 -90.95
N ASN A 300 88.05 15.39 -89.97
CA ASN A 300 89.34 14.70 -89.96
C ASN A 300 89.43 13.69 -91.12
N SER A 301 88.37 12.92 -91.38
CA SER A 301 88.29 11.99 -92.53
C SER A 301 88.39 12.74 -93.87
N GLN A 302 87.71 13.89 -93.98
CA GLN A 302 87.77 14.74 -95.17
C GLN A 302 89.19 15.32 -95.38
N THR A 303 89.87 15.72 -94.29
CA THR A 303 91.25 16.20 -94.32
C THR A 303 92.22 15.10 -94.75
N GLN A 304 92.09 13.89 -94.21
CA GLN A 304 92.89 12.72 -94.62
C GLN A 304 92.70 12.40 -96.11
N THR A 305 91.46 12.47 -96.59
CA THR A 305 91.13 12.24 -98.01
C THR A 305 91.73 13.32 -98.91
N PHE A 306 91.67 14.59 -98.51
CA PHE A 306 92.28 15.70 -99.24
C PHE A 306 93.81 15.56 -99.31
N ILE A 307 94.47 15.22 -98.20
CA ILE A 307 95.91 14.98 -98.16
C ILE A 307 96.29 13.82 -99.08
N LYS A 308 95.55 12.72 -99.05
CA LYS A 308 95.78 11.55 -99.91
C LYS A 308 95.62 11.91 -101.39
N GLY A 309 94.54 12.60 -101.77
CA GLY A 309 94.31 13.04 -103.14
C GLY A 309 95.38 14.02 -103.64
N SER A 310 95.85 14.92 -102.78
CA SER A 310 96.95 15.83 -103.11
C SER A 310 98.25 15.07 -103.34
N LEU A 311 98.56 14.07 -102.50
CA LEU A 311 99.74 13.21 -102.63
C LEU A 311 99.70 12.34 -103.89
N ASP A 312 98.53 11.79 -104.23
CA ASP A 312 98.31 11.01 -105.45
C ASP A 312 98.49 11.91 -106.70
N ASN A 313 98.01 13.16 -106.66
CA ASN A 313 98.23 14.13 -107.75
C ASN A 313 99.72 14.48 -107.93
N THR A 314 100.45 14.71 -106.83
CA THR A 314 101.91 14.94 -106.87
C THR A 314 102.67 13.71 -107.38
N SER A 315 102.19 12.49 -107.08
CA SER A 315 102.76 11.24 -107.59
C SER A 315 102.59 11.10 -109.12
N VAL A 316 101.44 11.51 -109.65
CA VAL A 316 101.18 11.55 -111.12
C VAL A 316 102.05 12.60 -111.80
N GLU A 317 102.19 13.80 -111.23
CA GLU A 317 103.08 14.84 -111.73
C GLU A 317 104.55 14.38 -111.77
N LEU A 318 105.00 13.60 -110.77
CA LEU A 318 106.35 12.99 -110.75
C LEU A 318 106.52 11.84 -111.74
N GLN A 319 105.44 11.16 -112.17
CA GLN A 319 105.49 10.15 -113.24
C GLN A 319 105.52 10.79 -114.63
N LEU A 320 104.82 11.92 -114.83
CA LEU A 320 104.91 12.75 -116.04
C LEU A 320 106.31 13.34 -116.22
N LEU A 321 106.93 13.86 -115.16
CA LEU A 321 108.30 14.37 -115.19
C LEU A 321 109.36 13.29 -115.53
N ARG A 322 109.05 12.01 -115.21
CA ARG A 322 109.89 10.85 -115.57
C ARG A 322 109.77 10.48 -117.05
N GLY A 323 108.56 10.56 -117.61
CA GLY A 323 108.31 10.34 -119.04
C GLY A 323 108.86 11.45 -119.96
N ASP A 324 109.08 12.64 -119.42
CA ASP A 324 109.76 13.74 -120.13
C ASP A 324 111.30 13.61 -120.05
N LEU A 325 111.84 12.97 -119.00
CA LEU A 325 113.27 12.65 -118.89
C LEU A 325 113.73 11.52 -119.83
N GLU A 326 112.88 10.53 -120.12
CA GLU A 326 113.17 9.46 -121.09
C GLU A 326 113.11 9.95 -122.55
N ARG A 327 112.39 11.04 -122.82
CA ARG A 327 112.27 11.66 -124.15
C ARG A 327 113.46 12.54 -124.51
N ALA A 328 114.11 13.15 -123.52
CA ALA A 328 115.31 13.96 -123.68
C ALA A 328 116.61 13.15 -123.89
N GLY A 329 116.60 11.84 -123.62
CA GLY A 329 117.77 10.96 -123.80
C GLY A 329 117.99 10.45 -125.24
N ASN A 330 116.93 10.42 -126.06
CA ASN A 330 116.97 9.75 -127.38
C ASN A 330 117.19 10.72 -128.56
N GLU A 331 117.23 12.03 -128.34
CA GLU A 331 117.43 13.05 -129.39
C GLU A 331 118.91 13.47 -129.58
N ILE A 332 119.86 12.91 -128.80
CA ILE A 332 121.30 13.21 -128.90
C ILE A 332 122.08 11.95 -129.30
N HIS A 333 121.65 11.30 -130.38
CA HIS A 333 122.57 10.59 -131.26
C HIS A 333 122.14 10.80 -132.71
N LEU A 334 122.24 12.08 -133.08
CA LEU A 334 122.37 12.61 -134.43
C LEU A 334 122.69 11.54 -135.49
N LEU A 335 121.90 11.62 -136.57
CA LEU A 335 122.48 11.98 -137.88
C LEU A 335 123.80 11.26 -138.16
N LYS A 336 123.73 9.95 -138.15
CA LYS A 336 124.67 9.16 -138.92
C LYS A 336 123.85 8.30 -139.83
N LYS A 337 123.28 8.95 -140.84
CA LYS A 337 123.97 8.84 -142.12
C LYS A 337 123.77 7.41 -142.55
N ASP A 338 122.79 7.29 -143.42
CA ASP A 338 122.71 6.29 -144.44
C ASP A 338 121.37 5.61 -144.29
N LEU A 339 120.46 5.84 -145.21
CA LEU A 339 120.64 5.68 -146.65
C LEU A 339 119.49 4.74 -146.93
N GLU A 340 118.62 5.20 -147.80
CA GLU A 340 117.91 4.29 -148.68
C GLU A 340 116.90 3.35 -148.00
N THR A 341 115.65 3.75 -148.23
CA THR A 341 114.77 2.88 -149.00
C THR A 341 113.86 1.97 -148.20
N ALA A 342 112.69 1.81 -148.81
CA ALA A 342 111.66 0.82 -148.57
C ALA A 342 110.80 1.11 -147.34
N ALA A 343 109.62 1.71 -147.54
CA ALA A 343 108.43 1.11 -148.13
C ALA A 343 107.60 0.31 -147.13
N ALA A 344 106.30 0.57 -147.20
CA ALA A 344 105.19 -0.34 -146.96
C ALA A 344 105.06 -0.98 -145.57
N GLN A 345 103.94 -0.61 -144.92
CA GLN A 345 102.94 -1.51 -144.34
C GLN A 345 103.40 -2.89 -143.85
N THR A 346 103.07 -3.23 -142.60
CA THR A 346 101.97 -4.16 -142.24
C THR A 346 102.19 -4.73 -140.82
N GLN A 347 101.51 -4.12 -139.85
CA GLN A 347 100.44 -4.69 -139.03
C GLN A 347 100.32 -6.22 -138.75
N ILE A 348 99.72 -6.51 -137.59
CA ILE A 348 98.91 -7.70 -137.19
C ILE A 348 99.67 -8.80 -136.40
N ALA A 349 99.29 -9.01 -135.13
CA ALA A 349 98.32 -10.07 -134.77
C ALA A 349 98.03 -10.19 -133.25
N ASN A 350 96.73 -10.12 -132.96
CA ASN A 350 95.94 -10.71 -131.87
C ASN A 350 96.55 -11.75 -130.90
N GLY A 351 96.13 -11.64 -129.63
CA GLY A 351 96.19 -12.69 -128.61
C GLY A 351 95.32 -12.35 -127.39
N HIS A 352 94.18 -13.03 -127.31
CA HIS A 352 93.06 -12.86 -126.38
C HIS A 352 93.39 -13.00 -124.87
N LEU A 353 92.68 -12.20 -124.06
CA LEU A 353 91.84 -12.63 -122.93
C LEU A 353 92.47 -13.54 -121.87
N GLU A 354 92.81 -12.97 -120.71
CA GLU A 354 92.58 -13.62 -119.41
C GLU A 354 92.65 -12.60 -118.27
N GLN A 355 91.91 -12.90 -117.20
CA GLN A 355 91.93 -12.25 -115.89
C GLN A 355 90.90 -11.16 -115.57
N THR A 356 89.69 -11.44 -116.05
CA THR A 356 88.44 -11.35 -115.28
C THR A 356 88.50 -12.24 -114.01
N ASP A 357 89.29 -11.88 -112.99
CA ASP A 357 89.30 -12.62 -111.71
C ASP A 357 89.56 -11.76 -110.45
N ALA A 358 90.00 -10.50 -110.57
CA ALA A 358 90.28 -9.68 -109.40
C ALA A 358 89.10 -8.80 -108.92
N GLN A 359 87.99 -8.71 -109.68
CA GLN A 359 86.85 -7.85 -109.32
C GLN A 359 85.68 -8.60 -108.66
N ILE A 360 85.70 -9.94 -108.61
CA ILE A 360 84.61 -10.75 -108.00
C ILE A 360 84.84 -11.04 -106.49
N GLN A 361 86.04 -10.81 -105.96
CA GLN A 361 86.34 -11.03 -104.53
C GLN A 361 85.95 -9.86 -103.60
N VAL A 362 85.75 -8.64 -104.13
CA VAL A 362 85.42 -7.47 -103.29
C VAL A 362 83.91 -7.34 -103.04
N LEU A 363 83.05 -7.83 -103.95
CA LEU A 363 81.59 -7.82 -103.76
C LEU A 363 81.06 -9.03 -102.97
N LYS A 364 81.91 -10.01 -102.65
CA LYS A 364 81.54 -11.19 -101.84
C LYS A 364 81.62 -10.92 -100.33
N THR A 365 82.45 -9.96 -99.91
CA THR A 365 82.66 -9.59 -98.49
C THR A 365 81.68 -8.55 -97.96
N GLU A 366 80.91 -7.89 -98.84
CA GLU A 366 79.82 -6.98 -98.44
C GLU A 366 78.47 -7.68 -98.24
N LEU A 367 78.33 -8.96 -98.60
CA LEU A 367 77.09 -9.74 -98.41
C LEU A 367 77.07 -10.59 -97.12
N GLU A 368 78.16 -10.60 -96.35
CA GLU A 368 78.27 -11.32 -95.06
C GLU A 368 77.83 -10.49 -93.83
N ASN A 369 77.15 -9.35 -94.03
CA ASN A 369 76.50 -8.58 -92.96
C ASN A 369 74.96 -8.75 -92.92
N ALA A 370 74.45 -9.83 -93.50
CA ALA A 370 73.05 -10.26 -93.30
C ALA A 370 72.79 -10.85 -91.90
N SER A 371 73.83 -11.16 -91.11
CA SER A 371 73.73 -11.74 -89.75
C SER A 371 73.54 -10.68 -88.64
N THR A 372 74.04 -9.46 -88.84
CA THR A 372 73.89 -8.33 -87.91
C THR A 372 72.54 -7.62 -88.04
N LEU A 373 71.97 -7.56 -89.24
CA LEU A 373 70.62 -7.03 -89.44
C LEU A 373 69.54 -8.01 -88.94
N ASN A 374 69.74 -9.32 -89.13
CA ASN A 374 68.81 -10.34 -88.64
C ASN A 374 68.79 -10.41 -87.11
N SER A 375 69.95 -10.31 -86.44
CA SER A 375 70.02 -10.25 -84.98
C SER A 375 69.39 -8.98 -84.39
N ASN A 376 69.60 -7.81 -85.02
CA ASN A 376 68.94 -6.57 -84.61
C ASN A 376 67.41 -6.59 -84.82
N ILE A 377 66.94 -7.17 -85.93
CA ILE A 377 65.50 -7.38 -86.17
C ILE A 377 64.92 -8.33 -85.12
N GLN A 378 65.66 -9.37 -84.71
CA GLN A 378 65.22 -10.33 -83.70
C GLN A 378 65.15 -9.69 -82.31
N VAL A 379 66.15 -8.91 -81.91
CA VAL A 379 66.14 -8.14 -80.65
C VAL A 379 65.01 -7.10 -80.64
N LEU A 380 64.78 -6.42 -81.77
CA LEU A 380 63.67 -5.46 -81.89
C LEU A 380 62.32 -6.17 -81.80
N ASN A 381 62.19 -7.36 -82.38
CA ASN A 381 60.97 -8.17 -82.31
C ASN A 381 60.72 -8.72 -80.90
N ASP A 382 61.78 -9.10 -80.18
CA ASP A 382 61.70 -9.52 -78.77
C ASP A 382 61.33 -8.33 -77.86
N HIS A 383 61.89 -7.14 -78.11
CA HIS A 383 61.46 -5.91 -77.44
C HIS A 383 60.00 -5.57 -77.76
N LEU A 384 59.54 -5.75 -78.99
CA LEU A 384 58.15 -5.51 -79.38
C LEU A 384 57.20 -6.50 -78.70
N LYS A 385 57.60 -7.77 -78.59
CA LYS A 385 56.87 -8.82 -77.84
C LYS A 385 56.81 -8.50 -76.35
N ASN A 386 57.91 -8.05 -75.77
CA ASN A 386 57.97 -7.66 -74.37
C ASN A 386 57.09 -6.43 -74.11
N ALA A 387 57.19 -5.40 -74.94
CA ALA A 387 56.32 -4.23 -74.86
C ALA A 387 54.84 -4.60 -75.03
N SER A 388 54.50 -5.50 -75.95
CA SER A 388 53.13 -6.02 -76.12
C SER A 388 52.63 -6.74 -74.88
N ARG A 389 53.47 -7.60 -74.28
CA ARG A 389 53.16 -8.32 -73.02
C ARG A 389 53.01 -7.36 -71.84
N ASP A 390 53.84 -6.34 -71.74
CA ASP A 390 53.75 -5.31 -70.69
C ASP A 390 52.49 -4.45 -70.86
N ILE A 391 52.14 -4.07 -72.09
CA ILE A 391 50.88 -3.36 -72.40
C ILE A 391 49.67 -4.22 -72.03
N GLN A 392 49.70 -5.53 -72.29
CA GLN A 392 48.61 -6.44 -71.98
C GLN A 392 48.47 -6.66 -70.46
N THR A 393 49.60 -6.69 -69.74
CA THR A 393 49.65 -6.75 -68.27
C THR A 393 49.11 -5.46 -67.65
N LEU A 394 49.48 -4.30 -68.20
CA LEU A 394 48.91 -3.00 -67.82
C LEU A 394 47.41 -2.92 -68.07
N LYS A 395 46.92 -3.44 -69.20
CA LYS A 395 45.49 -3.50 -69.51
C LYS A 395 44.70 -4.37 -68.51
N GLN A 396 45.23 -5.53 -68.13
CA GLN A 396 44.64 -6.37 -67.07
C GLN A 396 44.68 -5.68 -65.70
N GLY A 397 45.76 -4.96 -65.39
CA GLY A 397 45.86 -4.12 -64.18
C GLY A 397 44.81 -3.01 -64.14
N MET A 398 44.48 -2.42 -65.31
CA MET A 398 43.42 -1.41 -65.43
C MET A 398 42.00 -1.99 -65.28
N GLU A 399 41.74 -3.24 -65.70
CA GLU A 399 40.47 -3.92 -65.40
C GLU A 399 40.29 -4.17 -63.90
N GLY A 400 41.36 -4.42 -63.16
CA GLY A 400 41.36 -4.48 -61.69
C GLY A 400 40.97 -3.15 -61.02
N ALA A 401 41.27 -2.01 -61.64
CA ALA A 401 40.88 -0.69 -61.13
C ALA A 401 39.35 -0.45 -61.21
N ALA A 402 38.67 -1.04 -62.20
CA ALA A 402 37.21 -0.98 -62.30
C ALA A 402 36.52 -1.80 -61.20
N ALA A 403 37.07 -2.95 -60.83
CA ALA A 403 36.60 -3.75 -59.69
C ALA A 403 36.84 -3.03 -58.34
N LEU A 404 37.97 -2.31 -58.22
CA LEU A 404 38.23 -1.46 -57.05
C LEU A 404 37.20 -0.32 -56.94
N ASN A 405 36.79 0.26 -58.07
CA ASN A 405 35.78 1.30 -58.11
C ASN A 405 34.39 0.79 -57.67
N SER A 406 33.97 -0.40 -58.13
CA SER A 406 32.70 -1.00 -57.68
C SER A 406 32.73 -1.35 -56.18
N THR A 407 33.88 -1.81 -55.68
CA THR A 407 34.07 -2.11 -54.25
C THR A 407 34.00 -0.84 -53.41
N THR A 408 34.59 0.26 -53.89
CA THR A 408 34.53 1.57 -53.23
C THR A 408 33.10 2.09 -53.17
N GLN A 409 32.36 2.00 -54.28
CA GLN A 409 30.95 2.40 -54.31
C GLN A 409 30.07 1.58 -53.36
N MET A 410 30.31 0.27 -53.27
CA MET A 410 29.62 -0.61 -52.32
C MET A 410 29.91 -0.22 -50.87
N LEU A 411 31.16 0.13 -50.56
CA LEU A 411 31.56 0.60 -49.24
C LEU A 411 30.87 1.93 -48.89
N GLU A 412 30.78 2.85 -49.85
CA GLU A 412 30.11 4.15 -49.73
C GLU A 412 28.61 3.95 -49.41
N ASP A 413 27.92 3.07 -50.14
CA ASP A 413 26.51 2.75 -49.91
C ASP A 413 26.29 2.10 -48.54
N ASN A 414 27.19 1.20 -48.14
CA ASN A 414 27.14 0.56 -46.82
C ASN A 414 27.38 1.59 -45.70
N LEU A 415 28.29 2.54 -45.90
CA LEU A 415 28.55 3.62 -44.95
C LEU A 415 27.33 4.54 -44.82
N GLN A 416 26.66 4.88 -45.93
CA GLN A 416 25.42 5.64 -45.90
C GLN A 416 24.30 4.91 -45.15
N LYS A 417 24.13 3.61 -45.37
CA LYS A 417 23.14 2.79 -44.64
C LYS A 417 23.44 2.76 -43.14
N ALA A 418 24.70 2.51 -42.77
CA ALA A 418 25.13 2.51 -41.37
C ALA A 418 24.88 3.88 -40.72
N ASN A 419 25.14 4.98 -41.43
CA ASN A 419 24.90 6.32 -40.92
C ASN A 419 23.40 6.61 -40.73
N ALA A 420 22.54 6.17 -41.65
CA ALA A 420 21.10 6.30 -41.51
C ALA A 420 20.55 5.51 -40.31
N GLU A 421 21.09 4.30 -40.08
CA GLU A 421 20.72 3.46 -38.94
C GLU A 421 21.16 4.07 -37.61
N ILE A 422 22.36 4.66 -37.55
CA ILE A 422 22.84 5.43 -36.39
C ILE A 422 21.91 6.60 -36.06
N GLN A 423 21.41 7.33 -37.08
CA GLN A 423 20.47 8.43 -36.83
C GLN A 423 19.13 7.92 -36.28
N ARG A 424 18.60 6.80 -36.79
CA ARG A 424 17.40 6.16 -36.23
C ARG A 424 17.58 5.76 -34.78
N LEU A 425 18.68 5.05 -34.47
CA LEU A 425 18.96 4.62 -33.09
C LEU A 425 19.11 5.80 -32.14
N LYS A 426 19.67 6.92 -32.62
CA LYS A 426 19.78 8.15 -31.83
C LYS A 426 18.42 8.77 -31.53
N GLU A 427 17.51 8.77 -32.51
CA GLU A 427 16.14 9.27 -32.33
C GLU A 427 15.34 8.36 -31.37
N ASP A 428 15.45 7.04 -31.54
CA ASP A 428 14.85 6.06 -30.63
C ASP A 428 15.38 6.24 -29.20
N LEU A 429 16.68 6.44 -29.03
CA LEU A 429 17.29 6.67 -27.72
C LEU A 429 16.75 7.93 -27.04
N GLU A 430 16.60 9.05 -27.76
CA GLU A 430 16.04 10.27 -27.19
C GLU A 430 14.54 10.12 -26.88
N ASN A 431 13.79 9.38 -27.71
CA ASN A 431 12.39 9.06 -27.42
C ASN A 431 12.26 8.19 -26.17
N THR A 432 13.08 7.15 -26.04
CA THR A 432 13.12 6.29 -24.84
C THR A 432 13.50 7.09 -23.60
N LYS A 433 14.51 7.97 -23.70
CA LYS A 433 14.93 8.84 -22.59
C LYS A 433 13.82 9.79 -22.16
N LYS A 434 13.08 10.39 -23.10
CA LYS A 434 11.94 11.25 -22.81
C LYS A 434 10.83 10.46 -22.12
N MET A 435 10.49 9.28 -22.63
CA MET A 435 9.49 8.39 -22.03
C MET A 435 9.89 8.01 -20.59
N LEU A 436 11.15 7.62 -20.38
CA LEU A 436 11.66 7.24 -19.06
C LEU A 436 11.63 8.41 -18.09
N THR A 437 12.00 9.61 -18.54
CA THR A 437 11.96 10.84 -17.72
C THR A 437 10.54 11.15 -17.27
N THR A 438 9.56 11.08 -18.17
CA THR A 438 8.14 11.27 -17.83
C THR A 438 7.66 10.24 -16.81
N LYS A 439 8.04 8.97 -16.98
CA LYS A 439 7.62 7.90 -16.08
C LYS A 439 8.24 8.03 -14.69
N ILE A 440 9.51 8.44 -14.61
CA ILE A 440 10.18 8.78 -13.35
C ILE A 440 9.45 9.92 -12.65
N GLN A 441 9.08 10.97 -13.37
CA GLN A 441 8.35 12.12 -12.80
C GLN A 441 6.97 11.72 -12.27
N GLU A 442 6.27 10.84 -12.98
CA GLU A 442 4.97 10.32 -12.56
C GLU A 442 5.09 9.49 -11.26
N GLU A 443 6.05 8.57 -11.20
CA GLU A 443 6.31 7.77 -9.99
C GLU A 443 6.78 8.62 -8.82
N HIS A 444 7.58 9.66 -9.07
CA HIS A 444 8.00 10.59 -8.03
C HIS A 444 6.79 11.34 -7.43
N SER A 445 5.87 11.81 -8.28
CA SER A 445 4.65 12.50 -7.84
C SER A 445 3.73 11.57 -7.03
N LYS A 446 3.64 10.29 -7.40
CA LYS A 446 2.91 9.27 -6.62
C LYS A 446 3.56 9.04 -5.25
N LEU A 447 4.89 8.99 -5.19
CA LEU A 447 5.64 8.79 -3.95
C LEU A 447 5.48 9.97 -2.99
N GLU A 448 5.51 11.21 -3.49
CA GLU A 448 5.26 12.40 -2.67
C GLU A 448 3.84 12.38 -2.07
N ASN A 449 2.83 12.04 -2.87
CA ASN A 449 1.46 11.90 -2.38
C ASN A 449 1.34 10.81 -1.31
N LEU A 450 2.01 9.66 -1.50
CA LEU A 450 2.03 8.58 -0.52
C LEU A 450 2.75 8.97 0.78
N SER A 451 3.82 9.76 0.68
CA SER A 451 4.53 10.29 1.85
C SER A 451 3.64 11.24 2.66
N ALA A 452 2.85 12.09 1.99
CA ALA A 452 1.92 13.00 2.65
C ALA A 452 0.77 12.25 3.34
N THR A 453 0.24 11.20 2.73
CA THR A 453 -0.80 10.35 3.36
C THR A 453 -0.25 9.55 4.53
N PHE A 454 0.99 9.05 4.45
CA PHE A 454 1.62 8.37 5.58
C PHE A 454 1.83 9.31 6.77
N ALA A 455 2.30 10.53 6.54
CA ALA A 455 2.46 11.53 7.59
C ALA A 455 1.13 11.91 8.27
N SER A 456 0.05 12.05 7.48
CA SER A 456 -1.29 12.33 8.06
C SER A 456 -1.83 11.14 8.84
N GLN A 457 -1.57 9.91 8.40
CA GLN A 457 -1.95 8.69 9.11
C GLN A 457 -1.17 8.51 10.42
N GLU A 458 0.13 8.80 10.43
CA GLU A 458 0.97 8.79 11.64
C GLU A 458 0.44 9.80 12.67
N GLN A 459 0.11 11.01 12.23
CA GLN A 459 -0.46 12.04 13.09
C GLN A 459 -1.85 11.62 13.64
N LEU A 460 -2.67 10.98 12.81
CA LEU A 460 -3.96 10.42 13.24
C LEU A 460 -3.74 9.34 14.31
N GLN A 461 -2.80 8.43 14.11
CA GLN A 461 -2.50 7.36 15.05
C GLN A 461 -1.95 7.91 16.38
N LYS A 462 -1.08 8.93 16.33
CA LYS A 462 -0.59 9.64 17.51
C LYS A 462 -1.73 10.28 18.30
N THR A 463 -2.64 10.96 17.60
CA THR A 463 -3.82 11.59 18.19
C THR A 463 -4.75 10.55 18.82
N GLN A 464 -5.01 9.44 18.13
CA GLN A 464 -5.81 8.33 18.65
C GLN A 464 -5.20 7.72 19.92
N ASN A 465 -3.87 7.51 19.94
CA ASN A 465 -3.16 7.01 21.11
C ASN A 465 -3.26 7.98 22.29
N GLN A 466 -3.10 9.30 22.06
CA GLN A 466 -3.25 10.31 23.11
C GLN A 466 -4.67 10.34 23.68
N ILE A 467 -5.70 10.29 22.82
CA ILE A 467 -7.09 10.22 23.24
C ILE A 467 -7.33 8.94 24.06
N LEU A 468 -6.80 7.79 23.62
CA LEU A 468 -6.92 6.53 24.35
C LEU A 468 -6.31 6.63 25.75
N GLN A 469 -5.13 7.26 25.89
CA GLN A 469 -4.51 7.48 27.20
C GLN A 469 -5.39 8.33 28.13
N LEU A 470 -6.00 9.40 27.62
CA LEU A 470 -6.91 10.24 28.41
C LEU A 470 -8.16 9.46 28.81
N ILE A 471 -8.72 8.63 27.91
CA ILE A 471 -9.86 7.76 28.23
C ILE A 471 -9.50 6.77 29.35
N LEU A 472 -8.30 6.19 29.31
CA LEU A 472 -7.81 5.30 30.38
C LEU A 472 -7.62 6.02 31.72
N GLN A 473 -7.36 7.33 31.70
CA GLN A 473 -7.31 8.19 32.89
C GLN A 473 -8.70 8.65 33.38
N GLY A 474 -9.78 8.18 32.75
CA GLY A 474 -11.16 8.47 33.16
C GLY A 474 -11.81 9.64 32.43
N TRP A 475 -11.16 10.23 31.41
CA TRP A 475 -11.82 11.20 30.54
C TRP A 475 -12.84 10.51 29.62
N LYS A 476 -13.90 11.23 29.27
CA LYS A 476 -14.96 10.75 28.39
C LYS A 476 -15.03 11.65 27.16
N ALA A 477 -14.96 11.06 25.98
CA ALA A 477 -15.10 11.80 24.73
C ALA A 477 -16.58 12.00 24.40
N TYR A 478 -16.94 13.22 23.99
CA TYR A 478 -18.23 13.53 23.41
C TYR A 478 -18.08 14.66 22.40
N ARG A 479 -18.48 14.38 21.15
CA ARG A 479 -18.22 15.24 19.99
C ARG A 479 -16.75 15.63 19.94
N GLU A 480 -16.44 16.93 19.85
CA GLU A 480 -15.08 17.46 19.69
C GLU A 480 -14.36 17.71 21.03
N ASN A 481 -14.94 17.28 22.16
CA ASN A 481 -14.44 17.58 23.50
C ASN A 481 -14.24 16.31 24.36
N LEU A 482 -13.35 16.45 25.34
CA LEU A 482 -13.11 15.48 26.41
C LEU A 482 -13.61 16.06 27.73
N TYR A 483 -14.30 15.23 28.51
CA TYR A 483 -14.89 15.59 29.79
C TYR A 483 -14.34 14.74 30.92
N TYR A 484 -14.02 15.35 32.05
CA TYR A 484 -13.59 14.64 33.26
C TYR A 484 -14.61 14.88 34.38
N PHE A 485 -15.16 13.81 34.94
CA PHE A 485 -16.12 13.86 36.04
C PHE A 485 -15.42 13.44 37.33
N SER A 486 -15.32 14.34 38.30
CA SER A 486 -14.54 14.10 39.51
C SER A 486 -15.18 13.08 40.45
N GLY A 487 -14.38 12.18 41.03
CA GLY A 487 -14.82 11.28 42.10
C GLY A 487 -14.83 11.89 43.52
N ILE A 488 -14.27 13.10 43.69
CA ILE A 488 -14.15 13.79 44.98
C ILE A 488 -14.80 15.18 44.91
N LYS A 489 -14.91 15.87 46.05
CA LYS A 489 -15.54 17.20 46.14
C LYS A 489 -14.52 18.31 46.38
N LYS A 490 -14.73 19.47 45.77
CA LYS A 490 -13.91 20.70 45.90
C LYS A 490 -14.80 21.95 45.84
N SER A 491 -14.27 23.07 46.33
CA SER A 491 -14.86 24.39 46.04
C SER A 491 -14.70 24.71 44.56
N TRP A 492 -15.50 25.64 44.03
CA TRP A 492 -15.50 25.98 42.61
C TRP A 492 -14.10 26.40 42.14
N HIS A 493 -13.40 27.24 42.91
CA HIS A 493 -12.03 27.69 42.55
C HIS A 493 -11.01 26.54 42.56
N MET A 494 -11.10 25.63 43.53
CA MET A 494 -10.20 24.47 43.60
C MET A 494 -10.49 23.45 42.51
N ALA A 495 -11.74 23.35 42.07
CA ALA A 495 -12.16 22.52 40.94
C ALA A 495 -11.63 23.10 39.61
N GLU A 496 -11.76 24.41 39.41
CA GLU A 496 -11.19 25.09 38.24
C GLU A 496 -9.66 24.95 38.17
N GLN A 497 -8.95 25.15 39.29
CA GLN A 497 -7.50 24.94 39.35
C GLN A 497 -7.10 23.51 38.96
N PHE A 498 -7.90 22.51 39.34
CA PHE A 498 -7.67 21.14 38.90
C PHE A 498 -7.87 20.98 37.39
N CYS A 499 -8.93 21.57 36.81
CA CYS A 499 -9.14 21.50 35.37
C CYS A 499 -7.99 22.16 34.62
N VAL A 500 -7.56 23.35 35.05
CA VAL A 500 -6.44 24.09 34.45
C VAL A 500 -5.14 23.28 34.53
N SER A 501 -4.87 22.59 35.64
CA SER A 501 -3.68 21.74 35.77
C SER A 501 -3.68 20.54 34.81
N HIS A 502 -4.81 20.23 34.16
CA HIS A 502 -4.95 19.18 33.14
C HIS A 502 -5.20 19.73 31.73
N GLY A 503 -4.92 21.02 31.51
CA GLY A 503 -5.12 21.70 30.23
C GLY A 503 -6.60 21.77 29.84
N ALA A 504 -7.47 21.98 30.82
CA ALA A 504 -8.91 22.07 30.68
C ALA A 504 -9.47 23.22 31.52
N HIS A 505 -10.76 23.45 31.42
CA HIS A 505 -11.51 24.36 32.29
C HIS A 505 -12.75 23.65 32.82
N LEU A 506 -13.40 24.19 33.85
CA LEU A 506 -14.74 23.74 34.22
C LEU A 506 -15.67 23.87 33.01
N ALA A 507 -16.51 22.85 32.81
CA ALA A 507 -17.23 22.66 31.57
C ALA A 507 -18.20 23.83 31.27
N SER A 508 -18.07 24.40 30.07
CA SER A 508 -19.13 25.18 29.43
C SER A 508 -20.20 24.29 28.83
N VAL A 509 -21.41 24.84 28.69
CA VAL A 509 -22.53 24.20 28.01
C VAL A 509 -22.99 25.11 26.87
N THR A 510 -22.90 24.59 25.65
CA THR A 510 -23.10 25.33 24.40
C THR A 510 -24.28 24.81 23.57
N SER A 511 -24.85 23.67 23.95
CA SER A 511 -26.01 23.09 23.27
C SER A 511 -26.85 22.25 24.22
N GLU A 512 -28.10 21.99 23.82
CA GLU A 512 -29.01 21.10 24.55
C GLU A 512 -28.47 19.68 24.62
N GLU A 513 -27.84 19.18 23.55
CA GLU A 513 -27.27 17.83 23.55
C GLU A 513 -26.04 17.71 24.46
N GLU A 514 -25.27 18.80 24.61
CA GLU A 514 -24.19 18.86 25.60
C GLU A 514 -24.75 18.85 27.03
N GLN A 515 -25.81 19.63 27.30
CA GLN A 515 -26.52 19.58 28.58
C GLN A 515 -27.00 18.15 28.90
N GLU A 516 -27.71 17.51 27.97
CA GLU A 516 -28.18 16.13 28.13
C GLU A 516 -27.04 15.14 28.36
N TYR A 517 -25.92 15.31 27.67
CA TYR A 517 -24.74 14.49 27.87
C TYR A 517 -24.18 14.62 29.29
N LEU A 518 -24.06 15.84 29.81
CA LEU A 518 -23.60 16.08 31.18
C LEU A 518 -24.56 15.47 32.22
N VAL A 519 -25.89 15.58 32.00
CA VAL A 519 -26.90 15.04 32.92
C VAL A 519 -26.82 13.52 33.07
N LYS A 520 -26.37 12.79 32.03
CA LYS A 520 -26.16 11.33 32.12
C LYS A 520 -25.20 10.93 33.25
N PHE A 521 -24.23 11.80 33.57
CA PHE A 521 -23.22 11.53 34.59
C PHE A 521 -23.43 12.35 35.88
N THR A 522 -24.17 13.46 35.80
CA THR A 522 -24.38 14.37 36.94
C THR A 522 -25.75 14.18 37.62
N SER A 523 -26.66 13.38 37.07
CA SER A 523 -28.02 13.19 37.63
C SER A 523 -28.09 12.70 39.08
N THR A 524 -27.03 12.06 39.60
CA THR A 524 -26.98 11.52 40.97
C THR A 524 -26.38 12.51 41.97
N PHE A 525 -25.39 13.31 41.57
CA PHE A 525 -24.65 14.21 42.46
C PHE A 525 -24.47 15.58 41.82
N TYR A 526 -24.50 16.64 42.62
CA TYR A 526 -24.20 17.99 42.13
C TYR A 526 -22.74 18.11 41.69
N HIS A 527 -22.52 18.70 40.51
CA HIS A 527 -21.22 18.97 39.93
C HIS A 527 -21.07 20.45 39.56
N TRP A 528 -19.97 21.09 39.94
CA TRP A 528 -19.59 22.39 39.44
C TRP A 528 -19.39 22.36 37.91
N ILE A 529 -19.90 23.40 37.27
CA ILE A 529 -19.66 23.75 35.87
C ILE A 529 -19.05 25.16 35.80
N GLY A 530 -18.56 25.55 34.62
CA GLY A 530 -17.73 26.75 34.47
C GLY A 530 -18.46 28.09 34.56
N LEU A 531 -19.77 28.11 34.84
CA LEU A 531 -20.57 29.33 34.84
C LEU A 531 -20.42 30.08 36.17
N THR A 532 -20.16 31.38 36.07
CA THR A 532 -20.02 32.29 37.21
C THR A 532 -20.39 33.71 36.78
N ASP A 533 -20.97 34.49 37.67
CA ASP A 533 -21.17 35.93 37.50
C ASP A 533 -20.28 36.75 38.47
N ARG A 534 -19.34 36.07 39.14
CA ARG A 534 -18.35 36.69 40.00
C ARG A 534 -17.62 37.81 39.26
N GLY A 535 -17.71 39.01 39.83
CA GLY A 535 -17.20 40.27 39.29
C GLY A 535 -18.31 41.26 38.94
N LYS A 536 -19.47 40.78 38.50
CA LYS A 536 -20.66 41.60 38.27
C LYS A 536 -21.93 40.73 38.36
N GLU A 537 -22.61 40.86 39.48
CA GLU A 537 -23.90 40.22 39.76
C GLU A 537 -24.87 40.27 38.56
N GLY A 538 -25.43 39.12 38.19
CA GLY A 538 -26.36 38.95 37.08
C GLY A 538 -25.71 38.94 35.69
N ALA A 539 -24.39 39.13 35.58
CA ALA A 539 -23.64 39.05 34.33
C ALA A 539 -22.84 37.73 34.24
N TRP A 540 -23.56 36.64 33.96
CA TRP A 540 -23.00 35.30 33.80
C TRP A 540 -21.97 35.19 32.67
N ARG A 541 -20.88 34.47 32.93
CA ARG A 541 -19.81 34.13 31.97
C ARG A 541 -19.25 32.74 32.23
N TRP A 542 -18.76 32.09 31.19
CA TRP A 542 -18.00 30.85 31.32
C TRP A 542 -16.54 31.13 31.64
N VAL A 543 -15.94 30.33 32.51
CA VAL A 543 -14.52 30.45 32.88
C VAL A 543 -13.56 30.04 31.76
N ASP A 544 -14.03 29.23 30.81
CA ASP A 544 -13.30 28.82 29.61
C ASP A 544 -13.38 29.85 28.46
N GLU A 545 -13.91 31.04 28.74
CA GLU A 545 -14.11 32.16 27.80
C GLU A 545 -15.14 31.90 26.68
N THR A 546 -15.88 30.78 26.75
CA THR A 546 -17.01 30.55 25.85
C THR A 546 -18.04 31.68 26.00
N PRO A 547 -18.57 32.26 24.90
CA PRO A 547 -19.61 33.27 24.99
C PRO A 547 -20.87 32.72 25.67
N PHE A 548 -21.35 33.43 26.70
CA PHE A 548 -22.60 33.06 27.38
C PHE A 548 -23.82 33.53 26.58
N ASN A 549 -24.76 32.61 26.31
CA ASN A 549 -26.03 32.91 25.64
C ASN A 549 -27.19 32.70 26.60
N SER A 550 -27.75 33.79 27.14
CA SER A 550 -28.84 33.75 28.12
C SER A 550 -30.13 33.16 27.56
N ALA A 551 -30.48 33.46 26.30
CA ALA A 551 -31.71 33.00 25.67
C ALA A 551 -31.72 31.48 25.48
N GLN A 552 -30.60 30.91 25.02
CA GLN A 552 -30.44 29.46 24.90
C GLN A 552 -30.37 28.77 26.26
N SER A 553 -29.68 29.39 27.22
CA SER A 553 -29.44 28.79 28.53
C SER A 553 -30.63 28.82 29.48
N ALA A 554 -31.68 29.62 29.18
CA ALA A 554 -32.85 29.78 30.02
C ALA A 554 -33.53 28.46 30.40
N ALA A 555 -33.55 27.48 29.48
CA ALA A 555 -34.16 26.17 29.71
C ALA A 555 -33.33 25.25 30.63
N PHE A 556 -32.04 25.55 30.82
CA PHE A 556 -31.13 24.72 31.59
C PHE A 556 -31.17 25.01 33.10
N TRP A 557 -31.65 26.19 33.50
CA TRP A 557 -31.86 26.55 34.90
C TRP A 557 -33.01 25.76 35.53
N ASN A 558 -32.86 25.47 36.83
CA ASN A 558 -33.93 24.92 37.64
C ASN A 558 -35.06 25.92 37.82
N ASP A 559 -36.22 25.44 38.21
CA ASP A 559 -37.38 26.30 38.39
C ASP A 559 -37.08 27.34 39.49
N HIS A 560 -37.25 28.63 39.17
CA HIS A 560 -36.91 29.79 40.01
C HIS A 560 -35.41 30.05 40.22
N GLN A 561 -34.53 29.51 39.37
CA GLN A 561 -33.10 29.81 39.38
C GLN A 561 -32.70 30.73 38.20
N PRO A 562 -31.61 31.50 38.33
CA PRO A 562 -30.83 31.72 39.55
C PRO A 562 -31.57 32.63 40.56
N ASP A 563 -31.48 32.34 41.87
CA ASP A 563 -32.15 33.12 42.93
C ASP A 563 -31.21 33.95 43.81
N ASN A 564 -29.90 33.82 43.61
CA ASN A 564 -28.84 34.48 44.37
C ASN A 564 -29.10 34.41 45.88
N TRP A 565 -29.28 33.19 46.40
CA TRP A 565 -29.70 33.01 47.77
C TRP A 565 -28.66 33.57 48.75
N LYS A 566 -29.11 34.46 49.65
CA LYS A 566 -28.24 35.00 50.69
C LYS A 566 -28.12 34.03 51.85
N HIS A 567 -26.94 33.43 52.01
CA HIS A 567 -26.64 32.51 53.10
C HIS A 567 -26.60 33.20 54.46
N SER A 568 -26.72 32.41 55.54
CA SER A 568 -26.72 32.90 56.93
C SER A 568 -25.42 33.58 57.36
N ASP A 569 -24.32 33.27 56.68
CA ASP A 569 -23.00 33.88 56.84
C ASP A 569 -22.80 35.13 55.95
N GLY A 570 -23.84 35.54 55.23
CA GLY A 570 -23.83 36.72 54.36
C GLY A 570 -23.25 36.49 52.97
N GLN A 571 -22.82 35.27 52.63
CA GLN A 571 -22.35 34.92 51.29
C GLN A 571 -23.50 34.85 50.27
N THR A 572 -23.19 35.20 49.02
CA THR A 572 -24.07 35.12 47.85
C THR A 572 -23.67 33.95 46.95
N GLU A 573 -24.47 33.69 45.92
CA GLU A 573 -24.35 32.52 45.07
C GLU A 573 -23.79 32.88 43.68
N ASP A 574 -22.47 32.98 43.56
CA ASP A 574 -21.83 33.47 42.33
C ASP A 574 -21.33 32.33 41.38
N CYS A 575 -21.59 31.06 41.70
CA CYS A 575 -21.05 29.88 40.99
C CYS A 575 -22.13 28.85 40.71
N VAL A 576 -22.05 28.13 39.59
CA VAL A 576 -23.16 27.25 39.16
C VAL A 576 -22.78 25.78 39.21
N HIS A 577 -23.66 24.97 39.80
CA HIS A 577 -23.60 23.51 39.71
C HIS A 577 -24.76 22.94 38.90
N ILE A 578 -24.56 21.72 38.41
CA ILE A 578 -25.54 20.91 37.69
C ILE A 578 -25.77 19.58 38.40
N GLN A 579 -27.03 19.15 38.42
CA GLN A 579 -27.42 17.75 38.65
C GLN A 579 -28.29 17.25 37.50
N LYS A 580 -29.44 17.89 37.31
CA LYS A 580 -30.28 17.74 36.11
C LYS A 580 -30.45 19.08 35.38
N LYS A 581 -30.63 20.12 36.18
CA LYS A 581 -30.69 21.53 35.78
C LYS A 581 -29.69 22.33 36.61
N TRP A 582 -29.43 23.56 36.20
CA TRP A 582 -28.47 24.46 36.80
C TRP A 582 -29.06 25.18 38.02
N ASN A 583 -28.21 25.48 38.98
CA ASN A 583 -28.51 26.20 40.21
C ASN A 583 -27.29 27.03 40.57
N ASP A 584 -27.46 28.32 40.85
CA ASP A 584 -26.41 29.13 41.42
C ASP A 584 -26.22 28.77 42.88
N MET A 585 -24.99 28.87 43.37
CA MET A 585 -24.62 28.35 44.68
C MET A 585 -23.34 29.02 45.17
N ASN A 586 -23.19 29.08 46.49
CA ASN A 586 -21.99 29.64 47.11
C ASN A 586 -20.76 28.86 46.63
N CYS A 587 -19.82 29.58 45.99
CA CYS A 587 -18.60 29.05 45.39
C CYS A 587 -17.71 28.24 46.35
N ASN A 588 -17.82 28.49 47.66
CA ASN A 588 -17.04 27.78 48.69
C ASN A 588 -17.62 26.40 49.04
N SER A 589 -18.83 26.10 48.59
CA SER A 589 -19.47 24.80 48.78
C SER A 589 -18.69 23.68 48.10
N LEU A 590 -18.68 22.49 48.72
CA LEU A 590 -17.94 21.34 48.21
C LEU A 590 -18.84 20.44 47.36
N TYR A 591 -18.61 20.47 46.04
CA TYR A 591 -19.28 19.60 45.08
C TYR A 591 -18.29 18.85 44.21
N HIS A 592 -18.78 17.82 43.50
CA HIS A 592 -18.03 17.25 42.39
C HIS A 592 -17.88 18.33 41.30
N TRP A 593 -17.16 18.06 40.23
CA TRP A 593 -17.00 19.01 39.11
C TRP A 593 -16.80 18.29 37.80
N VAL A 594 -17.06 19.01 36.71
CA VAL A 594 -16.81 18.54 35.35
C VAL A 594 -15.78 19.45 34.67
N CYS A 595 -14.66 18.88 34.22
CA CYS A 595 -13.74 19.59 33.32
C CYS A 595 -14.11 19.33 31.85
N LYS A 596 -13.80 20.26 30.97
CA LYS A 596 -13.93 20.16 29.51
C LYS A 596 -12.66 20.68 28.83
N LYS A 597 -12.19 19.99 27.80
CA LYS A 597 -11.17 20.48 26.86
C LYS A 597 -11.39 19.95 25.44
N PRO A 598 -11.00 20.68 24.40
CA PRO A 598 -11.12 20.20 23.03
C PRO A 598 -10.11 19.06 22.75
N ILE A 599 -10.51 18.11 21.90
CA ILE A 599 -9.67 16.98 21.48
C ILE A 599 -8.40 17.45 20.75
N SER A 600 -8.45 18.61 20.10
CA SER A 600 -7.33 19.19 19.33
C SER A 600 -6.22 19.81 20.19
N GLN A 601 -6.42 20.01 21.50
CA GLN A 601 -5.41 20.64 22.39
C GLN A 601 -4.48 19.63 23.10
N GLY A 602 -4.38 18.40 22.62
CA GLY A 602 -3.36 17.42 23.04
C GLY A 602 -1.98 17.57 22.38
N VAL A 603 -1.78 18.65 21.62
CA VAL A 603 -0.54 18.93 20.88
C VAL A 603 0.17 20.14 21.50
N VAL A 604 0.98 19.87 22.52
CA VAL A 604 2.13 20.72 22.90
C VAL A 604 3.33 19.82 23.06
#